data_AF-A0A7K0LYM2-F1
#
_entry.id   AF-A0A7K0LYM2-F1
#
_cell.length_a   1.000
_cell.length_b   1.000
_cell.length_c   1.000
_cell.angle_alpha   90.00
_cell.angle_beta   90.00
_cell.angle_gamma   90.00
#
_symmetry.space_group_name_H-M   'P 1'
#
loop_
_entity.id
_entity.type
_entity.pdbx_description
1 polymer ?
#
loop_
_entity_poly.entity_id
_entity_poly.type
_entity_poly.pdbx_seq_one_letter_code
_entity_poly.pdbx_strand_id
1 'polypeptide(L)' 'MENLEISAQNQATSLTELEVKILDFEGQWWKFAGAKESAIKELFDMTPPAYYQLLNNLIDRDDAL' A
#
# COMPACT_ATOMS: atom_id res chain seq x y z
N MET A 1 -25.90 -18.41 -17.57
CA MET A 1 -25.39 -17.88 -16.30
C MET A 1 -24.14 -18.66 -16.02
N GLU A 2 -22.97 -18.03 -16.16
CA GLU A 2 -21.80 -18.28 -15.30
C GLU A 2 -20.63 -17.44 -15.84
N ASN A 3 -19.94 -16.76 -14.93
CA ASN A 3 -18.56 -16.30 -15.03
C ASN A 3 -18.31 -15.01 -15.82
N LEU A 4 -18.89 -13.91 -15.33
CA LEU A 4 -18.43 -12.54 -15.60
C LEU A 4 -17.68 -11.91 -14.41
N GLU A 5 -17.03 -12.70 -13.55
CA GLU A 5 -16.43 -12.23 -12.30
C GLU A 5 -14.92 -12.49 -12.15
N ILE A 6 -14.14 -12.47 -13.24
CA ILE A 6 -12.66 -12.67 -13.14
C ILE A 6 -11.87 -11.40 -13.53
N SER A 7 -12.51 -10.26 -13.80
CA SER A 7 -11.81 -9.04 -14.22
C SER A 7 -11.39 -8.10 -13.08
N ALA A 8 -11.83 -8.32 -11.83
CA ALA A 8 -11.51 -7.42 -10.72
C ALA A 8 -10.21 -7.79 -9.96
N GLN A 9 -9.72 -9.02 -10.09
CA GLN A 9 -8.61 -9.53 -9.25
C GLN A 9 -7.25 -9.58 -9.96
N ASN A 10 -7.19 -9.30 -11.27
CA ASN A 10 -5.96 -9.45 -12.07
C ASN A 10 -5.41 -8.14 -12.66
N GLN A 11 -5.75 -6.98 -12.07
CA GLN A 11 -5.01 -5.74 -12.32
C GLN A 11 -3.66 -5.71 -11.58
N ALA A 12 -3.32 -6.81 -10.89
CA ALA A 12 -2.24 -6.92 -9.91
C ALA A 12 -0.84 -7.18 -10.49
N THR A 13 -0.62 -7.05 -11.80
CA THR A 13 0.67 -7.42 -12.41
C THR A 13 1.72 -6.32 -12.43
N SER A 14 1.39 -5.09 -12.03
CA SER A 14 2.37 -4.01 -11.93
C SER A 14 2.02 -3.06 -10.79
N LEU A 15 2.96 -2.90 -9.86
CA LEU A 15 2.89 -1.87 -8.83
C LEU A 15 2.98 -0.49 -9.48
N THR A 16 2.16 0.44 -9.01
CA THR A 16 2.27 1.87 -9.35
C THR A 16 3.52 2.47 -8.69
N GLU A 17 3.99 3.59 -9.22
CA GLU A 17 5.13 4.31 -8.63
C GLU A 17 4.90 4.71 -7.16
N LEU A 18 3.64 4.99 -6.81
CA LEU A 18 3.24 5.30 -5.45
C LEU A 18 3.36 4.06 -4.55
N GLU A 19 2.82 2.92 -4.99
CA GLU A 19 2.90 1.66 -4.24
C GLU A 19 4.35 1.22 -4.02
N VAL A 20 5.22 1.36 -5.04
CA VAL A 20 6.65 1.08 -4.90
C VAL A 20 7.30 1.98 -3.83
N LYS A 21 7.00 3.28 -3.85
CA LYS A 21 7.52 4.22 -2.83
C LYS A 21 7.01 3.91 -1.43
N ILE A 22 5.76 3.45 -1.31
CA ILE A 22 5.17 3.03 -0.03
C ILE A 22 5.93 1.82 0.52
N LEU A 23 6.19 0.80 -0.31
CA LEU A 23 6.94 -0.39 0.12
C LEU A 23 8.38 -0.06 0.51
N ASP A 24 9.07 0.78 -0.26
CA ASP A 24 10.43 1.22 0.07
C ASP A 24 10.47 1.99 1.40
N PHE A 25 9.48 2.86 1.64
CA PHE A 25 9.34 3.60 2.90
C PHE A 25 9.06 2.68 4.10
N GLU A 26 8.23 1.65 3.92
CA GLU A 26 7.92 0.67 4.97
C GLU A 26 9.11 -0.23 5.31
N GLY A 27 10.04 -0.44 4.38
CA GLY A 27 11.30 -1.13 4.62
C GLY A 27 12.29 -0.35 5.51
N GLN A 28 12.03 0.93 5.81
CA GLN A 28 12.90 1.76 6.63
C GLN A 28 12.69 1.53 8.13
N TRP A 29 13.78 1.57 8.91
CA TRP A 29 13.73 1.42 10.36
C TRP A 29 13.32 2.72 11.07
N TRP A 30 12.06 2.80 11.50
CA TRP A 30 11.52 3.95 12.22
C TRP A 30 11.73 3.82 13.73
N LYS A 31 12.45 4.77 14.34
CA LYS A 31 12.73 4.78 15.79
C LYS A 31 11.51 5.16 16.65
N PHE A 32 10.61 5.98 16.12
CA PHE A 32 9.42 6.47 16.81
C PHE A 32 8.22 6.52 15.86
N ALA A 33 7.07 6.00 16.27
CA ALA A 33 5.85 5.98 15.46
C ALA A 33 5.40 7.39 15.02
N GLY A 34 5.53 8.39 15.89
CA GLY A 34 5.18 9.78 15.54
C GLY A 34 6.04 10.37 14.42
N ALA A 35 7.31 9.98 14.32
CA ALA A 35 8.18 10.43 13.22
C ALA A 35 7.75 9.82 11.87
N LYS A 36 7.28 8.57 11.89
CA LYS A 36 6.73 7.90 10.71
C LYS A 36 5.44 8.57 10.25
N GLU A 37 4.51 8.86 11.16
CA GLU A 37 3.24 9.51 10.79
C GLU A 37 3.40 10.92 10.21
N SER A 38 4.35 11.70 10.73
CA SER A 38 4.71 13.00 10.14
C SER A 38 5.27 12.82 8.74
N ALA A 39 6.22 11.90 8.56
CA ALA A 39 6.80 11.62 7.24
C ALA A 39 5.77 11.10 6.23
N ILE A 40 4.78 10.31 6.67
CA ILE A 40 3.67 9.86 5.82
C ILE A 40 2.92 11.06 5.23
N LYS A 41 2.59 12.05 6.07
CA LYS A 41 1.90 13.26 5.62
C LYS A 41 2.76 14.09 4.67
N GLU A 42 4.04 14.26 4.98
CA GLU A 42 4.94 15.11 4.19
C GLU A 42 5.32 14.49 2.83
N LEU A 43 5.54 13.18 2.77
CA LEU A 43 6.03 12.50 1.56
C LEU A 43 4.93 12.02 0.63
N PHE A 44 3.77 11.65 1.18
CA PHE A 44 2.67 11.07 0.41
C PHE A 44 1.42 11.96 0.35
N ASP A 45 1.40 13.07 1.09
CA ASP A 45 0.23 13.96 1.21
C ASP A 45 -1.03 13.21 1.67
N MET A 46 -0.82 12.24 2.57
CA MET A 46 -1.86 11.34 3.07
C MET A 46 -2.03 11.43 4.57
N THR A 47 -3.24 11.15 5.03
CA THR A 47 -3.47 10.89 6.46
C THR A 47 -2.97 9.48 6.82
N PRO A 48 -2.48 9.25 8.04
CA PRO A 48 -2.03 7.92 8.46
C PRO A 48 -3.08 6.80 8.26
N PRO A 49 -4.39 7.00 8.55
CA PRO A 49 -5.38 5.97 8.28
C PRO A 49 -5.52 5.60 6.80
N ALA A 50 -5.53 6.59 5.89
CA ALA A 50 -5.61 6.34 4.45
C ALA A 50 -4.36 5.62 3.93
N TYR A 51 -3.19 5.99 4.47
CA TYR A 51 -1.92 5.34 4.17
C TYR A 51 -1.92 3.86 4.56
N TYR A 52 -2.33 3.54 5.80
CA TYR A 52 -2.37 2.15 6.26
C TYR A 52 -3.42 1.31 5.54
N GLN A 53 -4.54 1.90 5.10
CA GLN A 53 -5.51 1.20 4.25
C GLN A 53 -4.90 0.82 2.89
N LEU A 54 -4.18 1.76 2.26
CA LEU A 54 -3.49 1.49 1.00
C LEU A 54 -2.40 0.43 1.17
N LEU A 55 -1.61 0.53 2.25
CA LEU A 55 -0.60 -0.46 2.59
C LEU A 55 -1.20 -1.85 2.83
N ASN A 56 -2.30 -1.94 3.59
CA ASN A 56 -2.98 -3.22 3.82
C ASN A 56 -3.46 -3.82 2.51
N ASN A 57 -4.10 -3.03 1.63
CA ASN A 57 -4.50 -3.52 0.32
C ASN A 57 -3.31 -3.99 -0.53
N LEU A 58 -2.15 -3.36 -0.36
CA LEU A 58 -0.92 -3.72 -1.06
C LEU A 58 -0.32 -5.02 -0.52
N ILE A 59 -0.32 -5.21 0.79
CA ILE A 59 0.11 -6.45 1.46
C ILE A 59 -0.87 -7.58 1.14
N ASP A 60 -2.18 -7.34 1.21
CA ASP A 60 -3.24 -8.33 0.91
C ASP A 60 -3.19 -8.84 -0.54
N ARG A 61 -2.58 -8.09 -1.47
CA ARG A 61 -2.32 -8.55 -2.85
C ARG A 61 -1.21 -9.60 -2.92
N ASP A 62 -0.23 -9.54 -2.02
CA ASP A 62 0.87 -10.49 -1.91
C ASP A 62 0.61 -11.58 -0.85
N ASP A 63 -0.31 -11.37 0.10
CA ASP A 63 -0.67 -12.30 1.19
C ASP A 63 -1.48 -13.54 0.71
N ALA A 64 -1.47 -13.81 -0.59
CA ALA A 64 -2.07 -14.98 -1.22
C ALA A 64 -1.07 -16.12 -1.52
N LEU A 65 0.19 -16.07 -1.05
CA LEU A 65 1.19 -17.11 -1.30
C LEU A 65 2.06 -17.50 -0.10
#